data_AF-A0A0F8Z483-F1
#
_entry.id   AF-A0A0F8Z483-F1
#
_cell.length_a   1.000
_cell.length_b   1.000
_cell.length_c   1.000
_cell.angle_alpha   90.00
_cell.angle_beta   90.00
_cell.angle_gamma   90.00
#
_symmetry.space_group_name_H-M   'P 1'
#
loop_
_entity.id
_entity.type
_entity.pdbx_description
1 polymer ?
#
loop_
_entity_poly.entity_id
_entity_poly.type
_entity_poly.pdbx_seq_one_letter_code
_entity_poly.pdbx_strand_id
1 'polypeptide(L)'
;MNQLLKHALKYAELGWKILPIVPKQKVPLTAHGVKDATDHPDTIRAWWEHWPDANIAVACGRASGVYVVDVDVSAAGDVNGHE
;
A
#
# COMPACT_ATOMS: atom_id res chain seq x y z
N MET A 1 -5.75 -17.05 -7.33
CA MET A 1 -5.41 -16.05 -6.31
C MET A 1 -4.73 -14.88 -7.00
N ASN A 2 -5.25 -13.65 -6.85
CA ASN A 2 -4.59 -12.45 -7.39
C ASN A 2 -3.18 -12.30 -6.77
N GLN A 3 -2.15 -12.00 -7.58
CA GLN A 3 -0.79 -11.73 -7.11
C GLN A 3 -0.73 -10.55 -6.11
N LEU A 4 -1.53 -9.50 -6.32
CA LEU A 4 -1.60 -8.36 -5.41
C LEU A 4 -2.18 -8.76 -4.06
N LEU A 5 -3.27 -9.54 -4.02
CA LEU A 5 -3.79 -10.08 -2.76
C LEU A 5 -2.73 -10.92 -2.02
N LYS A 6 -1.98 -11.77 -2.74
CA LYS A 6 -0.90 -12.56 -2.14
C LYS A 6 0.18 -11.69 -1.50
N HIS A 7 0.58 -10.60 -2.16
CA HIS A 7 1.54 -9.65 -1.59
C HIS A 7 0.97 -8.87 -0.41
N ALA A 8 -0.29 -8.42 -0.50
CA ALA A 8 -0.96 -7.70 0.59
C ALA A 8 -1.00 -8.53 1.88
N LEU A 9 -1.38 -9.81 1.77
CA LEU A 9 -1.37 -10.75 2.90
C LEU A 9 0.05 -10.96 3.45
N LYS A 10 1.05 -11.10 2.58
CA LYS A 10 2.43 -11.27 3.02
C LYS A 10 2.99 -10.02 3.73
N TYR A 11 2.60 -8.82 3.32
CA TYR A 11 2.97 -7.59 4.02
C TYR A 11 2.26 -7.49 5.38
N ALA A 12 1.00 -7.89 5.44
CA ALA A 12 0.26 -7.97 6.69
C ALA A 12 0.88 -8.97 7.68
N GLU A 13 1.39 -10.10 7.20
CA GLU A 13 2.17 -11.06 8.02
C GLU A 13 3.44 -10.45 8.64
N LEU A 14 4.00 -9.41 8.01
CA LEU A 14 5.13 -8.63 8.55
C LEU A 14 4.69 -7.55 9.57
N GLY A 15 3.39 -7.47 9.87
CA GLY A 15 2.80 -6.45 10.75
C GLY A 15 2.56 -5.11 10.06
N TRP A 16 2.70 -5.02 8.74
CA TRP A 16 2.44 -3.78 8.01
C TRP A 16 0.95 -3.57 7.82
N LYS A 17 0.47 -2.36 8.12
CA LYS A 17 -0.91 -1.95 7.90
C LYS A 17 -1.07 -1.58 6.44
N ILE A 18 -1.85 -2.35 5.70
CA ILE A 18 -2.09 -2.16 4.28
C ILE A 18 -3.50 -1.63 4.02
N LEU A 19 -3.69 -1.01 2.86
CA LEU A 19 -5.01 -0.62 2.36
C LEU A 19 -5.07 -0.72 0.82
N PRO A 20 -6.26 -0.98 0.25
CA PRO A 20 -6.47 -0.95 -1.18
C PRO A 20 -6.50 0.50 -1.68
N ILE A 21 -5.86 0.74 -2.83
CA ILE A 21 -5.89 2.04 -3.52
C ILE A 21 -6.35 1.86 -4.97
N VAL A 22 -6.89 2.94 -5.53
CA VAL A 22 -7.30 3.00 -6.93
C VAL A 22 -6.11 2.62 -7.82
N PRO A 23 -6.28 1.73 -8.82
CA PRO A 23 -5.17 1.27 -9.65
C PRO A 23 -4.43 2.44 -10.30
N LYS A 24 -3.10 2.44 -10.21
CA LYS A 24 -2.20 3.48 -10.77
C LYS A 24 -2.46 4.91 -10.23
N GLN A 25 -3.08 5.03 -9.07
CA GLN A 25 -3.32 6.31 -8.41
C GLN A 25 -2.90 6.21 -6.94
N LYS A 26 -2.60 7.35 -6.31
CA LYS A 26 -2.26 7.43 -4.88
C LYS A 26 -3.52 7.72 -4.03
N VAL A 27 -4.65 7.09 -4.35
CA VAL A 27 -5.97 7.40 -3.76
C VAL A 27 -6.54 6.15 -3.06
N PRO A 28 -6.78 6.19 -1.73
CA PRO A 28 -7.44 5.11 -1.00
C PRO A 28 -8.83 4.76 -1.52
N LEU A 29 -9.17 3.47 -1.53
CA LEU A 29 -10.53 2.98 -1.78
C LEU A 29 -11.38 2.89 -0.51
N THR A 30 -10.75 3.03 0.66
CA THR A 30 -11.39 2.96 1.98
C THR A 30 -12.06 4.28 2.37
N ALA A 31 -13.11 4.22 3.20
CA ALA A 31 -13.92 5.38 3.57
C ALA A 31 -13.13 6.43 4.38
N HIS A 32 -12.24 6.00 5.27
CA HIS A 32 -11.43 6.90 6.10
C HIS A 32 -9.96 6.95 5.63
N GLY A 33 -9.70 6.56 4.39
CA GLY A 33 -8.38 6.56 3.79
C GLY A 33 -7.37 5.72 4.58
N VAL A 34 -6.16 6.28 4.80
CA VAL A 34 -5.07 5.61 5.52
C VAL A 34 -5.43 5.15 6.94
N LYS A 35 -6.45 5.76 7.56
CA LYS A 35 -6.88 5.39 8.92
C LYS A 35 -7.53 4.01 8.99
N ASP A 36 -8.02 3.50 7.86
CA ASP A 36 -8.60 2.15 7.77
C ASP A 36 -7.55 1.07 7.49
N ALA A 37 -6.27 1.43 7.33
CA ALA A 37 -5.21 0.46 7.03
C ALA A 37 -5.08 -0.62 8.11
N THR A 38 -4.95 -1.88 7.70
CA THR A 38 -4.99 -3.03 8.60
C THR A 38 -4.02 -4.14 8.16
N ASP A 39 -3.68 -5.00 9.10
CA ASP A 39 -2.98 -6.28 8.89
C ASP A 39 -3.91 -7.49 9.10
N HIS A 40 -5.21 -7.26 9.31
CA HIS A 40 -6.17 -8.34 9.48
C HIS A 40 -6.46 -9.04 8.14
N PRO A 41 -6.13 -10.34 8.00
CA PRO A 41 -6.17 -11.02 6.71
C PRO A 41 -7.58 -11.15 6.15
N ASP A 42 -8.60 -11.24 7.01
CA ASP A 42 -9.99 -11.35 6.57
C ASP A 42 -10.50 -10.04 5.96
N THR A 43 -10.17 -8.90 6.56
CA THR A 43 -10.46 -7.58 5.98
C THR A 43 -9.75 -7.40 4.64
N ILE A 44 -8.50 -7.82 4.55
CA ILE A 44 -7.71 -7.73 3.31
C ILE A 44 -8.29 -8.60 2.20
N ARG A 45 -8.73 -9.83 2.51
CA ARG A 45 -9.42 -10.69 1.54
C ARG A 45 -10.72 -10.06 1.06
N ALA A 46 -11.55 -9.55 1.97
CA ALA A 46 -12.80 -8.89 1.63
C ALA A 46 -12.59 -7.67 0.70
N TRP A 47 -11.53 -6.88 0.91
CA TRP A 47 -11.19 -5.79 0.01
C TRP A 47 -10.85 -6.24 -1.41
N TRP A 48 -10.06 -7.31 -1.57
CA TRP A 48 -9.70 -7.82 -2.90
C TRP A 48 -10.79 -8.67 -3.55
N GLU A 49 -11.77 -9.16 -2.79
CA GLU A 49 -13.02 -9.70 -3.32
C GLU A 49 -13.89 -8.58 -3.92
N HIS A 50 -13.95 -7.43 -3.26
CA HIS A 50 -14.75 -6.28 -3.73
C HIS A 50 -14.06 -5.46 -4.83
N TRP A 51 -12.74 -5.28 -4.74
CA TRP A 51 -11.91 -4.58 -5.71
C TRP A 51 -10.77 -5.46 -6.21
N PRO A 52 -11.04 -6.40 -7.13
CA PRO A 52 -10.03 -7.34 -7.60
C PRO A 52 -8.79 -6.67 -8.19
N ASP A 53 -8.90 -5.48 -8.78
CA ASP A 53 -7.78 -4.82 -9.44
C ASP A 53 -7.04 -3.81 -8.55
N ALA A 54 -7.42 -3.66 -7.28
CA ALA A 54 -6.83 -2.66 -6.37
C ALA A 54 -5.32 -2.82 -6.24
N ASN A 55 -4.60 -1.70 -6.26
CA ASN A 55 -3.20 -1.64 -5.87
C ASN A 55 -3.08 -1.66 -4.32
N ILE A 56 -1.87 -1.92 -3.84
CA ILE A 56 -1.56 -1.99 -2.41
C ILE A 56 -0.87 -0.69 -1.99
N ALA A 57 -1.33 -0.08 -0.89
CA ALA A 57 -0.56 0.90 -0.14
C ALA A 57 -0.23 0.39 1.26
N VAL A 58 0.83 0.94 1.86
CA VAL A 58 1.25 0.67 3.24
C VAL A 58 1.17 1.96 4.04
N ALA A 59 0.46 1.94 5.18
CA ALA A 59 0.45 3.02 6.13
C ALA A 59 1.77 3.03 6.91
N CYS A 60 2.72 3.83 6.44
CA CYS A 60 4.05 3.96 7.01
C CYS A 60 4.03 4.66 8.38
N GLY A 61 5.20 4.81 9.00
CA GLY A 61 5.38 5.39 10.33
C GLY A 61 4.95 4.43 11.43
N ARG A 62 4.43 4.97 12.54
CA ARG A 62 4.13 4.20 13.76
C ARG A 62 3.17 3.02 13.53
N ALA A 63 2.25 3.14 12.56
CA ALA A 63 1.27 2.10 12.27
C ALA A 63 1.92 0.77 11.84
N SER A 64 2.98 0.85 11.01
CA SER A 64 3.67 -0.32 10.45
C SER A 64 5.12 -0.49 10.93
N GLY A 65 5.64 0.46 11.70
CA GLY A 65 7.03 0.44 12.17
C GLY A 65 8.08 0.64 11.07
N VAL A 66 7.68 1.16 9.90
CA VAL A 66 8.56 1.36 8.74
C VAL A 66 8.50 2.79 8.23
N TYR A 67 9.63 3.31 7.78
CA TYR A 67 9.75 4.59 7.10
C TYR A 67 10.23 4.36 5.67
N VAL A 68 9.75 5.18 4.75
CA VAL A 68 10.10 5.10 3.32
C VAL A 68 10.90 6.33 2.96
N VAL A 69 12.01 6.13 2.27
CA VAL A 69 12.79 7.19 1.61
C VAL A 69 12.62 6.95 0.12
N ASP A 70 11.94 7.87 -0.56
CA ASP A 70 11.82 7.85 -2.00
C ASP A 70 13.05 8.55 -2.59
N VAL A 71 13.84 7.82 -3.39
CA VAL A 71 15.08 8.33 -3.96
C VAL A 71 14.91 8.44 -5.47
N ASP A 72 14.58 9.64 -5.91
CA ASP A 72 14.48 9.97 -7.32
C ASP A 72 15.84 10.45 -7.85
N VAL A 73 16.37 9.70 -8.82
CA VAL A 73 17.53 10.10 -9.60
C VAL A 73 17.08 10.50 -10.99
N SER A 74 17.41 11.73 -11.41
CA SER A 74 17.14 12.16 -12.77
C SER A 74 17.99 11.35 -13.78
N ALA A 75 17.54 11.27 -15.03
CA ALA A 75 18.29 10.62 -16.11
C ALA A 75 19.68 11.25 -16.35
N ALA A 76 19.90 12.48 -15.88
CA ALA A 76 21.19 13.19 -15.94
C ALA A 76 22.09 12.92 -14.72
N GLY A 77 21.64 12.11 -13.75
CA GLY A 77 22.37 11.84 -12.51
C GLY A 77 22.25 12.92 -11.44
N ASP A 78 21.42 13.94 -11.65
CA ASP A 78 21.14 14.97 -10.66
C ASP A 78 20.10 14.46 -9.63
N VAL A 79 20.31 14.78 -8.34
CA VAL A 79 19.60 14.24 -7.17
C VAL A 79 18.48 15.17 -6.66
N ASN A 80 17.94 16.00 -7.54
CA ASN A 80 16.98 17.05 -7.19
C ASN A 80 15.53 16.56 -7.34
N GLY A 81 15.14 15.56 -6.54
CA GLY A 81 13.84 14.87 -6.60
C GLY A 81 12.68 15.73 -7.13
N HIS A 82 12.13 15.31 -8.26
CA HIS A 82 11.00 15.97 -8.92
C HIS A 82 9.74 15.13 -8.72
N GLU A 83 8.74 15.68 -8.01
CA GLU A 83 7.42 15.08 -7.80
C GLU A 83 6.46 15.29 -8.98
#